data_AF-A0A356TIW7-F1
#
_entry.id   AF-A0A356TIW7-F1
#
_cell.length_a   1.000
_cell.length_b   1.000
_cell.length_c   1.000
_cell.angle_alpha   90.00
_cell.angle_beta   90.00
_cell.angle_gamma   90.00
#
_symmetry.space_group_name_H-M   'P 1'
#
loop_
_entity.id
_entity.type
_entity.pdbx_description
1 polymer ?
#
loop_
_entity_poly.entity_id
_entity_poly.type
_entity_poly.pdbx_seq_one_letter_code
_entity_poly.pdbx_strand_id
1 'polypeptide(L)' 'MEPLRRRVSLPGPVDLVRTVRRFRLFARDPGMRRDGETMWCAFRTPDGPATIAYRPAAA' A
#
# COMPACT_ATOMS: atom_id res chain seq x y z
N MET A 1 11.59 -9.89 -13.26
CA MET A 1 11.84 -8.66 -12.48
C MET A 1 11.49 -8.98 -11.04
N GLU A 2 12.46 -8.95 -10.12
CA GLU A 2 12.18 -9.24 -8.71
C GLU A 2 11.49 -8.02 -8.06
N PRO A 3 10.41 -8.18 -7.29
CA PRO A 3 9.74 -7.06 -6.65
C PRO A 3 10.66 -6.45 -5.59
N LEU A 4 10.87 -5.13 -5.65
CA LEU A 4 11.60 -4.41 -4.62
C LEU A 4 10.85 -4.53 -3.28
N ARG A 5 11.48 -5.20 -2.31
CA ARG A 5 10.96 -5.31 -0.95
C ARG A 5 11.74 -4.40 -0.03
N ARG A 6 11.04 -3.49 0.66
CA ARG A 6 11.64 -2.61 1.67
C ARG A 6 10.84 -2.70 2.97
N ARG A 7 11.54 -2.84 4.09
CA ARG A 7 10.97 -2.70 5.44
C ARG A 7 11.31 -1.31 5.97
N VAL A 8 10.33 -0.64 6.58
CA VAL A 8 10.50 0.67 7.22
C VAL A 8 10.16 0.52 8.70
N SER A 9 11.08 0.92 9.57
CA SER A 9 10.84 1.00 11.01
C SER A 9 10.25 2.35 11.35
N LEU A 10 9.15 2.35 12.11
CA LEU A 10 8.46 3.57 12.52
C LEU A 10 8.69 3.79 14.03
N PRO A 11 8.73 5.04 14.53
CA PRO A 11 9.00 5.33 15.94
C PRO A 11 7.97 4.78 16.93
N GLY A 12 6.83 4.31 16.44
CA GLY A 12 5.77 3.71 17.25
C GLY A 12 4.73 2.99 16.39
N PRO A 13 3.70 2.40 17.04
CA PRO A 13 2.62 1.73 16.35
C PRO A 13 1.90 2.69 15.39
N VAL A 14 1.67 2.23 14.16
CA VAL A 14 0.89 2.98 13.16
C VAL A 14 -0.37 2.20 12.83
N ASP A 15 -1.52 2.84 13.02
CA ASP A 15 -2.79 2.36 12.48
C ASP A 15 -2.77 2.56 10.97
N LEU A 16 -2.40 1.50 10.25
CA LEU A 16 -2.35 1.50 8.79
C LEU A 16 -3.72 1.84 8.19
N VAL A 17 -4.80 1.35 8.78
CA VAL A 17 -6.16 1.60 8.29
C VAL A 17 -6.50 3.08 8.32
N ARG A 18 -6.21 3.78 9.42
CA ARG A 18 -6.42 5.23 9.56
C ARG A 18 -5.44 6.03 8.70
N THR A 19 -4.18 5.62 8.64
CA THR A 19 -3.12 6.30 7.89
C THR A 19 -3.42 6.30 6.40
N VAL A 20 -3.83 5.17 5.84
CA VAL A 20 -4.21 5.06 4.43
C VAL A 20 -5.68 5.38 4.18
N ARG A 21 -6.46 5.74 5.22
CA ARG A 21 -7.90 6.05 5.09
C ARG A 21 -8.16 7.20 4.13
N ARG A 22 -7.21 8.13 4.00
CA ARG A 22 -7.29 9.20 2.98
C ARG A 22 -7.27 8.65 1.56
N PHE A 23 -6.60 7.53 1.33
CA PHE A 23 -6.70 6.74 0.10
C PHE A 23 -7.94 5.83 0.07
N ARG A 24 -8.66 5.61 1.19
CA ARG A 24 -9.90 4.79 1.21
C ARG A 24 -11.16 5.52 0.76
N LEU A 25 -11.14 6.86 0.67
CA LEU A 25 -12.24 7.61 0.04
C LEU A 25 -12.43 7.22 -1.43
N PHE A 26 -11.45 6.53 -1.99
CA PHE A 26 -11.39 5.91 -3.29
C PHE A 26 -11.83 4.43 -3.30
N ALA A 27 -12.81 4.02 -2.50
CA ALA A 27 -13.40 2.66 -2.60
C ALA A 27 -14.01 2.35 -3.99
N ARG A 28 -14.04 3.33 -4.90
CA ARG A 28 -14.42 3.23 -6.32
C ARG A 28 -13.25 3.43 -7.29
N ASP A 29 -12.03 3.63 -6.80
CA ASP A 29 -10.86 3.83 -7.64
C ASP A 29 -10.39 2.48 -8.21
N PRO A 30 -10.43 2.30 -9.54
CA PRO A 30 -9.97 1.08 -10.17
C PRO A 30 -8.47 0.82 -9.98
N GLY A 31 -7.69 1.83 -9.59
CA GLY A 31 -6.28 1.73 -9.22
C GLY A 31 -6.04 1.20 -7.82
N MET A 32 -7.07 0.92 -7.02
CA MET A 32 -6.93 0.41 -5.65
C MET A 32 -7.69 -0.89 -5.43
N ARG A 33 -7.07 -1.84 -4.73
CA ARG A 33 -7.69 -3.10 -4.32
C ARG A 33 -7.30 -3.48 -2.90
N ARG A 34 -8.27 -3.90 -2.10
CA ARG A 34 -8.02 -4.50 -0.78
C ARG A 34 -8.18 -6.01 -0.86
N ASP A 35 -7.22 -6.73 -0.30
CA ASP A 35 -7.25 -8.19 -0.15
C ASP A 35 -6.80 -8.54 1.28
N GLY A 36 -7.77 -8.82 2.16
CA GLY A 36 -7.55 -8.97 3.60
C GLY A 36 -6.93 -7.74 4.27
N GLU A 37 -5.75 -7.92 4.87
CA GLU A 37 -4.94 -6.85 5.48
C GLU A 37 -4.02 -6.15 4.48
N THR A 38 -3.91 -6.67 3.25
CA THR A 38 -3.07 -6.09 2.21
C THR A 38 -3.86 -5.07 1.39
N MET A 39 -3.26 -3.90 1.18
CA MET A 39 -3.77 -2.87 0.29
C MET A 39 -2.84 -2.73 -0.92
N TRP A 40 -3.43 -2.86 -2.11
CA TRP A 40 -2.75 -2.73 -3.39
C TRP A 40 -3.11 -1.39 -4.05
N CYS A 41 -2.11 -0.71 -4.59
CA CYS A 41 -2.27 0.55 -5.33
C CYS A 41 -1.45 0.52 -6.61
N ALA A 42 -2.08 0.88 -7.73
CA ALA A 42 -1.43 1.07 -9.03
C ALA A 42 -0.94 2.52 -9.19
N PHE A 43 0.25 2.69 -9.74
CA PHE A 43 0.87 3.98 -10.00
C PHE A 43 1.44 4.00 -11.42
N ARG A 44 1.50 5.18 -12.02
CA ARG A 44 2.35 5.44 -13.19
C ARG A 44 3.66 6.03 -12.68
N THR A 45 4.79 5.42 -13.01
CA THR A 45 6.13 5.93 -12.72
C THR A 45 6.82 6.32 -14.02
N PRO A 46 7.95 7.07 -13.98
CA PRO A 46 8.72 7.38 -15.18
C PRO A 46 9.16 6.13 -15.96
N ASP A 47 9.34 5.00 -15.28
CA ASP A 47 9.80 3.73 -15.87
C ASP A 47 8.64 2.84 -16.36
N GLY A 48 7.38 3.25 -16.13
CA GLY A 48 6.20 2.50 -16.54
C GLY A 48 5.16 2.29 -15.42
N PRO A 49 4.16 1.43 -15.62
CA PRO A 49 3.20 1.10 -14.57
C PRO A 49 3.85 0.31 -13.44
N ALA A 50 3.54 0.68 -12.19
CA ALA A 50 4.03 0.00 -10.99
C ALA A 50 2.87 -0.27 -10.01
N THR A 51 3.05 -1.27 -9.14
CA THR A 51 2.08 -1.60 -8.10
C THR A 51 2.80 -1.65 -6.75
N ILE A 52 2.20 -1.02 -5.73
CA ILE A 52 2.69 -1.07 -4.35
C ILE A 52 1.70 -1.87 -3.49
N ALA A 53 2.24 -2.70 -2.60
CA ALA A 53 1.47 -3.42 -1.59
C ALA A 53 1.84 -2.93 -0.19
N TYR A 54 0.84 -2.51 0.57
CA TYR A 54 0.95 -2.15 1.98
C TYR A 54 0.35 -3.26 2.84
N ARG A 55 1.08 -3.68 3.88
CA ARG A 55 0.60 -4.65 4.87
C ARG A 55 1.26 -4.39 6.23
N PRO A 56 0.61 -4.76 7.34
CA PRO A 56 1.27 -4.80 8.64
C PRO A 56 2.54 -5.66 8.58
N ALA A 57 3.58 -5.27 9.32
CA ALA A 57 4.66 -6.19 9.60
C ALA A 57 4.13 -7.27 10.56
N ALA A 58 4.43 -8.54 10.28
CA ALA A 58 4.21 -9.60 11.27
C ALA A 58 4.94 -9.23 12.57
N ALA A 59 4.25 -9.41 13.70
CA ALA A 59 4.79 -9.19 15.03
C ALA A 59 6.05 -10.04 15.27
#